data_AF-L0K2K9-F1
#
_entry.id   AF-L0K2K9-F1
#
_cell.length_a   1.000
_cell.length_b   1.000
_cell.length_c   1.000
_cell.angle_alpha   90.00
_cell.angle_beta   90.00
_cell.angle_gamma   90.00
#
_symmetry.space_group_name_H-M   'P 1'
#
loop_
_entity.id
_entity.type
_entity.pdbx_description
1 polymer ?
#
loop_
_entity_poly.entity_id
_entity_poly.type
_entity_poly.pdbx_seq_one_letter_code
_entity_poly.pdbx_strand_id
1 'polypeptide(L)'
;MKKIQQIHWELEMDYIGHPYYVSGNAIKHALGRQLPYEIHRDLHASHGIFVPGQFGVFPDWHSQSGVRPHLGSNLPPVERYEDLFLLRRPSQPWLLDSRPRDALNTHDVRRQSGHPALAHEMIQGRPADADRQRETTKWYVHAYLHADHEDLLPLDDQRLDGLQFGSKRNYGYGCIRLKEAQLIDLDVLDYSRLEESEHHELELVTPFVLQSTYPGTNVVNVPWWWTADRDELRTRSEKFLESGTDYRCETIDHGQTVGYAGDRPVETAKAGVTRMGTHSKFGFGEIRVVPTPDPQIKK
;
A
#
# COMPACT_ATOMS: atom_id res chain seq x y z
N MET A 1 -0.43 15.38 -16.96
CA MET A 1 -1.44 14.43 -16.48
C MET A 1 -0.79 13.40 -15.57
N LYS A 2 -1.05 13.46 -14.25
CA LYS A 2 -0.46 12.50 -13.31
C LYS A 2 -1.30 11.22 -13.25
N LYS A 3 -0.82 10.14 -13.85
CA LYS A 3 -1.46 8.82 -13.79
C LYS A 3 -0.81 7.89 -12.78
N ILE A 4 -1.62 7.03 -12.20
CA ILE A 4 -1.18 5.83 -11.49
C ILE A 4 -1.90 4.61 -12.05
N GLN A 5 -1.26 3.45 -11.98
CA GLN A 5 -1.91 2.17 -12.23
C GLN A 5 -2.10 1.46 -10.90
N GLN A 6 -3.36 1.26 -10.49
CA GLN A 6 -3.68 0.38 -9.37
C GLN A 6 -3.61 -1.06 -9.84
N ILE A 7 -2.99 -1.91 -9.03
CA ILE A 7 -2.82 -3.33 -9.34
C ILE A 7 -3.19 -4.16 -8.13
N HIS A 8 -3.90 -5.25 -8.40
CA HIS A 8 -4.31 -6.24 -7.44
C HIS A 8 -3.79 -7.61 -7.88
N TRP A 9 -2.97 -8.22 -7.05
CA TRP A 9 -2.43 -9.56 -7.29
C TRP A 9 -2.97 -10.53 -6.25
N GLU A 10 -3.33 -11.74 -6.67
CA GLU A 10 -3.63 -12.86 -5.77
C GLU A 10 -2.33 -13.58 -5.40
N LEU A 11 -2.11 -13.86 -4.11
CA LEU A 11 -1.02 -14.74 -3.70
C LEU A 11 -1.38 -16.19 -4.03
N GLU A 12 -0.53 -16.87 -4.79
CA GLU A 12 -0.71 -18.30 -5.13
C GLU A 12 0.15 -19.22 -4.25
N MET A 13 1.21 -18.67 -3.65
CA MET A 13 2.13 -19.41 -2.78
C MET A 13 2.54 -18.54 -1.59
N ASP A 14 2.90 -19.22 -0.50
CA ASP A 14 3.33 -18.56 0.74
C ASP A 14 4.47 -17.56 0.46
N TYR A 15 4.51 -16.45 1.17
CA TYR A 15 5.43 -15.35 0.92
C TYR A 15 6.50 -15.26 2.03
N ILE A 16 7.76 -15.10 1.62
CA ILE A 16 8.88 -14.85 2.53
C ILE A 16 9.38 -13.42 2.33
N GLY A 17 9.03 -12.55 3.26
CA GLY A 17 9.44 -11.15 3.26
C GLY A 17 8.87 -10.41 4.47
N HIS A 18 8.57 -9.12 4.31
CA HIS A 18 8.08 -8.29 5.41
C HIS A 18 6.62 -8.66 5.79
N PRO A 19 6.29 -8.84 7.08
CA PRO A 19 5.00 -9.40 7.50
C PRO A 19 3.78 -8.51 7.22
N TYR A 20 3.98 -7.19 7.11
CA TYR A 20 2.90 -6.23 6.98
C TYR A 20 2.67 -5.71 5.56
N TYR A 21 3.63 -5.93 4.66
CA TYR A 21 3.57 -5.43 3.29
C TYR A 21 4.58 -6.13 2.39
N VAL A 22 4.37 -6.03 1.07
CA VAL A 22 5.40 -6.26 0.07
C VAL A 22 6.07 -4.91 -0.20
N SER A 23 7.40 -4.80 -0.04
CA SER A 23 8.05 -3.50 -0.26
C SER A 23 7.98 -3.07 -1.72
N GLY A 24 7.90 -1.76 -1.97
CA GLY A 24 7.94 -1.22 -3.33
C GLY A 24 9.22 -1.64 -4.06
N ASN A 25 10.34 -1.72 -3.32
CA ASN A 25 11.58 -2.32 -3.80
C ASN A 25 11.39 -3.77 -4.28
N ALA A 26 10.71 -4.63 -3.51
CA ALA A 26 10.47 -6.03 -3.91
C ALA A 26 9.56 -6.13 -5.15
N ILE A 27 8.55 -5.28 -5.27
CA ILE A 27 7.67 -5.18 -6.45
C ILE A 27 8.49 -4.75 -7.67
N LYS A 28 9.27 -3.67 -7.53
CA LYS A 28 10.12 -3.13 -8.60
C LYS A 28 11.13 -4.17 -9.10
N HIS A 29 11.79 -4.89 -8.19
CA HIS A 29 12.71 -6.00 -8.55
C HIS A 29 12.01 -7.17 -9.23
N ALA A 30 10.75 -7.47 -8.89
CA ALA A 30 9.99 -8.51 -9.58
C ALA A 30 9.66 -8.08 -11.01
N LEU A 31 9.20 -6.83 -11.19
CA LEU A 31 8.87 -6.24 -12.48
C LEU A 31 10.11 -6.10 -13.38
N GLY A 32 11.26 -5.71 -12.83
CA GLY A 32 12.51 -5.58 -13.59
C GLY A 32 13.00 -6.87 -14.25
N ARG A 33 12.45 -8.04 -13.90
CA ARG A 33 12.72 -9.32 -14.59
C ARG A 33 11.90 -9.50 -15.86
N GLN A 34 10.75 -8.84 -15.96
CA GLN A 34 9.85 -8.91 -17.11
C GLN A 34 9.91 -7.65 -17.99
N LEU A 35 10.37 -6.52 -17.42
CA LEU A 35 10.41 -5.24 -18.11
C LEU A 35 11.77 -4.96 -18.76
N PRO A 36 11.79 -4.32 -19.94
CA PRO A 36 12.99 -3.69 -20.47
C PRO A 36 13.58 -2.69 -19.48
N TYR A 37 14.91 -2.56 -19.49
CA TYR A 37 15.65 -1.70 -18.55
C TYR A 37 15.14 -0.24 -18.55
N GLU A 38 14.84 0.31 -19.73
CA GLU A 38 14.38 1.70 -19.89
C GLU A 38 13.07 1.95 -19.15
N ILE A 39 12.10 1.04 -19.29
CA ILE A 39 10.80 1.13 -18.59
C ILE A 39 11.02 0.94 -17.08
N HIS A 40 11.79 -0.08 -16.68
CA HIS A 40 12.03 -0.40 -15.27
C HIS A 40 12.78 0.72 -14.52
N ARG A 41 13.63 1.48 -15.20
CA ARG A 41 14.39 2.58 -14.60
C ARG A 41 13.46 3.71 -14.15
N ASP A 42 12.47 4.04 -14.98
CA ASP A 42 11.59 5.20 -14.80
C ASP A 42 10.25 4.84 -14.14
N LEU A 43 10.07 3.54 -13.82
CA LEU A 43 8.95 3.00 -13.08
C LEU A 43 9.21 3.02 -11.58
N HIS A 44 8.18 3.39 -10.84
CA HIS A 44 8.15 3.43 -9.39
C HIS A 44 7.01 2.56 -8.88
N ALA A 45 7.18 1.99 -7.69
CA ALA A 45 6.17 1.15 -7.06
C ALA A 45 5.98 1.55 -5.60
N SER A 46 4.73 1.74 -5.19
CA SER A 46 4.34 1.85 -3.78
C SER A 46 4.62 0.55 -3.01
N HIS A 47 4.55 0.57 -1.68
CA HIS A 47 4.42 -0.67 -0.92
C HIS A 47 3.12 -1.38 -1.29
N GLY A 48 3.18 -2.70 -1.52
CA GLY A 48 2.01 -3.55 -1.67
C GLY A 48 1.39 -3.86 -0.30
N ILE A 49 0.11 -3.56 -0.13
CA ILE A 49 -0.64 -3.84 1.10
C ILE A 49 -1.37 -5.16 0.95
N PHE A 50 -1.29 -6.00 1.98
CA PHE A 50 -2.04 -7.25 2.00
C PHE A 50 -3.52 -6.99 2.27
N VAL A 51 -4.38 -7.59 1.45
CA VAL A 51 -5.83 -7.40 1.49
C VAL A 51 -6.52 -8.77 1.55
N PRO A 52 -7.39 -9.04 2.53
CA PRO A 52 -8.13 -10.29 2.60
C PRO A 52 -9.30 -10.29 1.60
N GLY A 53 -9.54 -11.42 0.94
CA GLY A 53 -10.66 -11.61 0.01
C GLY A 53 -12.02 -11.78 0.66
N GLN A 54 -12.43 -10.80 1.48
CA GLN A 54 -13.55 -10.94 2.41
C GLN A 54 -14.77 -10.08 2.05
N PHE A 55 -15.89 -10.40 2.70
CA PHE A 55 -17.12 -9.62 2.61
C PHE A 55 -16.93 -8.26 3.29
N GLY A 56 -17.46 -7.21 2.66
CA GLY A 56 -17.27 -5.85 3.14
C GLY A 56 -18.44 -4.93 2.87
N VAL A 57 -18.38 -3.77 3.50
CA VAL A 57 -19.24 -2.61 3.23
C VAL A 57 -18.33 -1.44 2.91
N PHE A 58 -18.70 -0.68 1.88
CA PHE A 58 -18.01 0.57 1.61
C PHE A 58 -18.19 1.54 2.79
N PRO A 59 -17.09 2.09 3.34
CA PRO A 59 -17.20 3.13 4.35
C PRO A 59 -17.93 4.37 3.82
N ASP A 60 -18.56 5.13 4.71
CA ASP A 60 -19.36 6.32 4.35
C ASP A 60 -18.60 7.39 3.55
N TRP A 61 -17.27 7.41 3.67
CA TRP A 61 -16.42 8.34 2.95
C TRP A 61 -16.12 7.93 1.51
N HIS A 62 -16.39 6.69 1.12
CA HIS A 62 -16.14 6.16 -0.23
C HIS A 62 -17.25 6.58 -1.20
N SER A 63 -16.94 6.75 -2.48
CA SER A 63 -17.92 7.13 -3.53
C SER A 63 -19.03 6.09 -3.71
N GLN A 64 -18.64 4.81 -3.72
CA GLN A 64 -19.55 3.66 -3.75
C GLN A 64 -20.17 3.40 -2.38
N SER A 65 -21.38 2.81 -2.37
CA SER A 65 -22.09 2.44 -1.15
C SER A 65 -22.56 0.98 -1.16
N GLY A 66 -23.02 0.52 0.00
CA GLY A 66 -23.62 -0.79 0.16
C GLY A 66 -22.64 -1.92 0.43
N VAL A 67 -23.20 -3.13 0.51
CA VAL A 67 -22.50 -4.35 0.87
C VAL A 67 -21.96 -5.03 -0.40
N ARG A 68 -20.71 -5.48 -0.39
CA ARG A 68 -20.11 -6.22 -1.50
C ARG A 68 -19.60 -7.59 -1.06
N PRO A 69 -20.01 -8.67 -1.75
CA PRO A 69 -19.32 -9.95 -1.63
C PRO A 69 -17.89 -9.78 -2.16
N HIS A 70 -16.91 -10.23 -1.39
CA HIS A 70 -15.49 -10.23 -1.79
C HIS A 70 -14.94 -8.84 -2.15
N LEU A 71 -15.23 -7.82 -1.32
CA LEU A 71 -14.77 -6.45 -1.54
C LEU A 71 -13.25 -6.39 -1.69
N GLY A 72 -12.50 -7.10 -0.84
CA GLY A 72 -11.03 -7.13 -0.90
C GLY A 72 -10.42 -8.03 -1.97
N SER A 73 -11.20 -8.58 -2.90
CA SER A 73 -10.70 -9.46 -4.00
C SER A 73 -10.71 -8.80 -5.37
N ASN A 74 -11.20 -7.57 -5.48
CA ASN A 74 -11.30 -6.82 -6.74
C ASN A 74 -10.95 -5.35 -6.46
N LEU A 75 -10.70 -4.60 -7.52
CA LEU A 75 -10.48 -3.16 -7.46
C LEU A 75 -11.81 -2.41 -7.63
N PRO A 76 -12.28 -1.68 -6.61
CA PRO A 76 -13.46 -0.85 -6.76
C PRO A 76 -13.20 0.35 -7.69
N PRO A 77 -14.24 0.91 -8.33
CA PRO A 77 -14.12 2.16 -9.05
C PRO A 77 -13.57 3.28 -8.17
N VAL A 78 -12.71 4.12 -8.75
CA VAL A 78 -12.13 5.29 -8.09
C VAL A 78 -12.70 6.54 -8.74
N GLU A 79 -13.54 7.27 -8.01
CA GLU A 79 -14.13 8.53 -8.47
C GLU A 79 -13.59 9.73 -7.66
N ARG A 80 -13.25 9.48 -6.39
CA ARG A 80 -12.74 10.47 -5.45
C ARG A 80 -11.33 10.13 -4.99
N TYR A 81 -10.63 11.15 -4.49
CA TYR A 81 -9.31 10.96 -3.90
C TYR A 81 -9.30 9.93 -2.75
N GLU A 82 -10.33 9.90 -1.91
CA GLU A 82 -10.38 8.98 -0.77
C GLU A 82 -10.51 7.52 -1.19
N ASP A 83 -11.15 7.26 -2.34
CA ASP A 83 -11.41 5.91 -2.85
C ASP A 83 -10.12 5.13 -3.08
N LEU A 84 -9.04 5.84 -3.46
CA LEU A 84 -7.70 5.27 -3.56
C LEU A 84 -7.35 4.47 -2.30
N PHE A 85 -7.66 5.00 -1.12
CA PHE A 85 -7.17 4.45 0.14
C PHE A 85 -8.01 3.32 0.72
N LEU A 86 -9.08 2.88 0.06
CA LEU A 86 -9.95 1.79 0.53
C LEU A 86 -9.18 0.51 0.85
N LEU A 87 -8.29 0.10 -0.05
CA LEU A 87 -7.48 -1.11 0.09
C LEU A 87 -6.02 -0.80 0.48
N ARG A 88 -5.73 0.43 0.91
CA ARG A 88 -4.37 0.85 1.33
C ARG A 88 -4.16 0.81 2.84
N ARG A 89 -5.24 0.67 3.62
CA ARG A 89 -5.17 0.73 5.08
C ARG A 89 -5.10 -0.67 5.69
N PRO A 90 -4.06 -1.00 6.48
CA PRO A 90 -3.96 -2.30 7.16
C PRO A 90 -5.14 -2.60 8.10
N SER A 91 -5.86 -1.58 8.57
CA SER A 91 -7.05 -1.73 9.42
C SER A 91 -8.27 -2.31 8.69
N GLN A 92 -8.26 -2.33 7.35
CA GLN A 92 -9.35 -2.82 6.50
C GLN A 92 -10.71 -2.24 6.95
N PRO A 93 -10.92 -0.91 6.86
CA PRO A 93 -12.10 -0.24 7.43
C PRO A 93 -13.43 -0.69 6.79
N TRP A 94 -13.35 -1.33 5.63
CA TRP A 94 -14.48 -1.88 4.90
C TRP A 94 -14.90 -3.28 5.40
N LEU A 95 -14.06 -3.96 6.18
CA LEU A 95 -14.37 -5.28 6.72
C LEU A 95 -15.49 -5.16 7.76
N LEU A 96 -16.47 -6.06 7.69
CA LEU A 96 -17.60 -6.07 8.63
C LEU A 96 -17.14 -6.34 10.07
N ASP A 97 -17.78 -5.73 11.05
CA ASP A 97 -17.49 -5.96 12.48
C ASP A 97 -17.78 -7.39 12.95
N SER A 98 -18.65 -8.11 12.22
CA SER A 98 -18.89 -9.54 12.44
C SER A 98 -17.70 -10.44 12.06
N ARG A 99 -16.66 -9.89 11.43
CA ARG A 99 -15.48 -10.65 10.99
C ARG A 99 -14.34 -10.49 11.98
N PRO A 100 -13.62 -11.57 12.31
CA PRO A 100 -12.54 -11.53 13.29
C PRO A 100 -11.34 -10.76 12.72
N ARG A 101 -11.24 -9.46 13.03
CA ARG A 101 -10.17 -8.58 12.56
C ARG A 101 -8.79 -9.10 12.95
N ASP A 102 -8.63 -9.66 14.15
CA ASP A 102 -7.35 -10.22 14.60
C ASP A 102 -6.84 -11.34 13.69
N ALA A 103 -7.75 -12.10 13.10
CA ALA A 103 -7.40 -13.11 12.12
C ALA A 103 -7.27 -12.52 10.71
N LEU A 104 -8.05 -11.51 10.34
CA LEU A 104 -8.08 -10.97 8.98
C LEU A 104 -7.15 -9.77 8.74
N ASN A 105 -6.33 -9.40 9.74
CA ASN A 105 -5.30 -8.37 9.63
C ASN A 105 -3.88 -8.95 9.57
N THR A 106 -3.69 -10.26 9.77
CA THR A 106 -2.37 -10.90 9.77
C THR A 106 -2.40 -12.23 9.03
N HIS A 107 -1.26 -12.64 8.48
CA HIS A 107 -1.11 -13.92 7.82
C HIS A 107 -0.82 -15.03 8.83
N ASP A 108 -1.38 -16.23 8.57
CA ASP A 108 -0.88 -17.44 9.23
C ASP A 108 0.60 -17.62 8.90
N VAL A 109 1.41 -17.99 9.89
CA VAL A 109 2.82 -18.32 9.67
C VAL A 109 2.96 -19.83 9.50
N ARG A 110 3.34 -20.26 8.30
CA ARG A 110 3.62 -21.66 7.98
C ARG A 110 5.12 -21.87 7.96
N ARG A 111 5.59 -22.95 8.59
CA ARG A 111 7.01 -23.36 8.50
C ARG A 111 7.16 -24.35 7.37
N GLN A 112 7.85 -23.94 6.31
CA GLN A 112 8.17 -24.78 5.17
C GLN A 112 9.69 -24.87 5.02
N SER A 113 10.24 -26.09 5.04
CA SER A 113 11.68 -26.35 4.97
C SER A 113 12.54 -25.51 5.93
N GLY A 114 12.04 -25.29 7.16
CA GLY A 114 12.72 -24.51 8.20
C GLY A 114 12.58 -23.00 8.09
N HIS A 115 11.91 -22.47 7.07
CA HIS A 115 11.66 -21.05 6.89
C HIS A 115 10.23 -20.68 7.31
N PRO A 116 10.04 -19.66 8.17
CA PRO A 116 8.71 -19.11 8.41
C PRO A 116 8.27 -18.31 7.18
N ALA A 117 7.15 -18.71 6.59
CA ALA A 117 6.53 -18.07 5.44
C ALA A 117 5.11 -17.63 5.82
N LEU A 118 4.68 -16.50 5.25
CA LEU A 118 3.33 -15.98 5.40
C LEU A 118 2.41 -16.73 4.46
N ALA A 119 1.32 -17.29 4.98
CA ALA A 119 0.38 -18.05 4.19
C ALA A 119 -0.30 -17.20 3.11
N HIS A 120 -0.41 -17.75 1.91
CA HIS A 120 -1.15 -17.13 0.79
C HIS A 120 -2.68 -17.19 0.97
N GLU A 121 -3.14 -18.05 1.89
CA GLU A 121 -4.54 -18.14 2.30
C GLU A 121 -4.61 -18.43 3.80
N MET A 122 -5.68 -17.93 4.42
CA MET A 122 -6.05 -18.28 5.79
C MET A 122 -7.16 -19.33 5.77
N ILE A 123 -7.07 -20.32 6.65
CA ILE A 123 -8.11 -21.35 6.82
C ILE A 123 -8.60 -21.29 8.27
N GLN A 124 -9.85 -20.88 8.46
CA GLN A 124 -10.49 -20.79 9.77
C GLN A 124 -11.44 -21.96 9.98
N GLY A 125 -11.33 -22.61 11.15
CA GLY A 125 -12.34 -23.56 11.61
C GLY A 125 -13.62 -22.82 12.02
N ARG A 126 -14.77 -23.41 11.74
CA ARG A 126 -16.07 -22.91 12.19
C ARG A 126 -16.70 -23.84 13.22
N PRO A 127 -17.66 -23.37 14.04
CA PRO A 127 -18.41 -24.20 14.97
C PRO A 127 -18.98 -25.47 14.31
N ALA A 128 -19.11 -26.55 15.09
CA ALA A 128 -19.50 -27.87 14.57
C ALA A 128 -20.92 -27.91 13.96
N ASP A 129 -21.78 -26.98 14.38
CA ASP A 129 -23.15 -26.78 13.91
C ASP A 129 -23.24 -25.83 12.71
N ALA A 130 -22.14 -25.23 12.27
CA ALA A 130 -22.11 -24.41 11.05
C ALA A 130 -22.23 -25.27 9.79
N ASP A 131 -22.98 -24.79 8.80
CA ASP A 131 -23.16 -25.44 7.48
C ASP A 131 -21.82 -25.77 6.77
N ARG A 132 -20.79 -24.95 7.02
CA ARG A 132 -19.41 -25.22 6.58
C ARG A 132 -18.50 -25.27 7.79
N GLN A 133 -17.73 -26.34 7.91
CA GLN A 133 -16.75 -26.53 8.99
C GLN A 133 -15.48 -25.69 8.83
N ARG A 134 -15.22 -25.15 7.63
CA ARG A 134 -14.05 -24.32 7.33
C ARG A 134 -14.43 -23.13 6.45
N GLU A 135 -13.74 -22.01 6.66
CA GLU A 135 -13.77 -20.83 5.80
C GLU A 135 -12.35 -20.53 5.34
N THR A 136 -12.16 -20.43 4.02
CA THR A 136 -10.87 -20.08 3.41
C THR A 136 -10.92 -18.64 2.93
N THR A 137 -9.94 -17.84 3.33
CA THR A 137 -9.74 -16.47 2.87
C THR A 137 -8.46 -16.39 2.06
N LYS A 138 -8.58 -15.95 0.81
CA LYS A 138 -7.41 -15.67 -0.03
C LYS A 138 -6.81 -14.31 0.30
N TRP A 139 -5.50 -14.19 0.17
CA TRP A 139 -4.79 -12.93 0.32
C TRP A 139 -4.42 -12.35 -1.03
N TYR A 140 -4.55 -11.02 -1.10
CA TYR A 140 -4.18 -10.23 -2.26
C TYR A 140 -3.15 -9.18 -1.88
N VAL A 141 -2.42 -8.68 -2.86
CA VAL A 141 -1.48 -7.56 -2.73
C VAL A 141 -1.99 -6.41 -3.58
N HIS A 142 -2.34 -5.31 -2.94
CA HIS A 142 -2.77 -4.08 -3.62
C HIS A 142 -1.63 -3.05 -3.63
N ALA A 143 -1.26 -2.57 -4.81
CA ALA A 143 -0.21 -1.57 -4.97
C ALA A 143 -0.51 -0.57 -6.09
N TYR A 144 0.20 0.55 -6.06
CA TYR A 144 0.27 1.52 -7.14
C TYR A 144 1.60 1.43 -7.87
N LEU A 145 1.53 1.56 -9.18
CA LEU A 145 2.65 1.96 -10.02
C LEU A 145 2.43 3.38 -10.51
N HIS A 146 3.52 4.13 -10.59
CA HIS A 146 3.56 5.42 -11.25
C HIS A 146 4.90 5.55 -11.98
N ALA A 147 4.97 6.49 -12.92
CA ALA A 147 6.17 6.67 -13.73
C ALA A 147 6.48 8.16 -13.89
N ASP A 148 7.73 8.45 -14.26
CA ASP A 148 8.14 9.84 -14.51
C ASP A 148 7.62 10.39 -15.84
N HIS A 149 7.32 9.49 -16.78
CA HIS A 149 6.77 9.81 -18.10
C HIS A 149 5.34 9.28 -18.23
N GLU A 150 4.46 10.11 -18.77
CA GLU A 150 3.00 9.84 -18.84
C GLU A 150 2.65 8.68 -19.79
N ASP A 151 3.56 8.32 -20.70
CA ASP A 151 3.36 7.31 -21.73
C ASP A 151 3.79 5.89 -21.29
N LEU A 152 4.36 5.75 -20.08
CA LEU A 152 4.82 4.46 -19.58
C LEU A 152 3.70 3.59 -18.97
N LEU A 153 2.58 4.21 -18.60
CA LEU A 153 1.43 3.52 -18.02
C LEU A 153 0.20 3.60 -18.94
N PRO A 154 -0.62 2.54 -19.00
CA PRO A 154 -0.56 1.33 -18.19
C PRO A 154 0.46 0.30 -18.72
N LEU A 155 1.05 -0.47 -17.80
CA LEU A 155 1.70 -1.72 -18.16
C LEU A 155 0.64 -2.75 -18.53
N ASP A 156 0.95 -3.56 -19.56
CA ASP A 156 0.08 -4.65 -19.97
C ASP A 156 0.03 -5.78 -18.93
N ASP A 157 -1.08 -6.52 -18.93
CA ASP A 157 -1.33 -7.61 -17.98
C ASP A 157 -0.26 -8.71 -18.04
N GLN A 158 0.34 -8.95 -19.21
CA GLN A 158 1.38 -9.98 -19.39
C GLN A 158 2.67 -9.65 -18.63
N ARG A 159 2.96 -8.36 -18.43
CA ARG A 159 4.08 -7.86 -17.62
C ARG A 159 3.76 -7.76 -16.13
N LEU A 160 2.49 -7.91 -15.77
CA LEU A 160 2.01 -7.81 -14.38
C LEU A 160 1.67 -9.18 -13.80
N ASP A 161 1.46 -10.20 -14.64
CA ASP A 161 1.12 -11.56 -14.24
C ASP A 161 2.36 -12.45 -14.03
N GLY A 162 2.20 -13.51 -13.22
CA GLY A 162 3.25 -14.51 -12.98
C GLY A 162 4.52 -13.95 -12.33
N LEU A 163 4.44 -12.80 -11.65
CA LEU A 163 5.54 -12.23 -10.88
C LEU A 163 5.80 -13.04 -9.61
N GLN A 164 6.94 -12.74 -8.97
CA GLN A 164 7.31 -13.39 -7.72
C GLN A 164 7.91 -12.40 -6.74
N PHE A 165 7.23 -12.21 -5.60
CA PHE A 165 7.62 -11.28 -4.56
C PHE A 165 8.46 -11.94 -3.46
N GLY A 166 9.28 -11.14 -2.78
CA GLY A 166 10.08 -11.61 -1.66
C GLY A 166 11.29 -12.45 -2.05
N SER A 167 11.73 -13.29 -1.10
CA SER A 167 12.95 -14.12 -1.20
C SER A 167 12.63 -15.58 -1.53
N LYS A 168 13.68 -16.41 -1.65
CA LYS A 168 13.59 -17.87 -1.87
C LYS A 168 12.72 -18.27 -3.07
N ARG A 169 12.77 -17.42 -4.10
CA ARG A 169 12.03 -17.53 -5.37
C ARG A 169 12.21 -18.88 -6.08
N ASN A 170 13.39 -19.48 -5.95
CA ASN A 170 13.71 -20.80 -6.48
C ASN A 170 12.88 -21.96 -5.86
N TYR A 171 12.17 -21.72 -4.76
CA TYR A 171 11.26 -22.68 -4.12
C TYR A 171 9.78 -22.34 -4.35
N GLY A 172 9.46 -21.37 -5.21
CA GLY A 172 8.07 -20.98 -5.51
C GLY A 172 7.42 -20.03 -4.50
N TYR A 173 8.12 -19.56 -3.46
CA TYR A 173 7.55 -18.59 -2.53
C TYR A 173 7.20 -17.26 -3.20
N GLY A 174 6.10 -16.65 -2.79
CA GLY A 174 5.63 -15.35 -3.25
C GLY A 174 5.21 -15.32 -4.71
N CYS A 175 4.91 -16.48 -5.34
CA CYS A 175 4.26 -16.52 -6.64
C CYS A 175 2.91 -15.81 -6.56
N ILE A 176 2.63 -14.99 -7.55
CA ILE A 176 1.37 -14.26 -7.65
C ILE A 176 0.72 -14.46 -9.01
N ARG A 177 -0.57 -14.17 -9.05
CA ARG A 177 -1.34 -14.02 -10.28
C ARG A 177 -1.98 -12.64 -10.33
N LEU A 178 -1.95 -11.99 -11.49
CA LEU A 178 -2.68 -10.76 -11.71
C LEU A 178 -4.18 -11.04 -11.59
N LYS A 179 -4.83 -10.30 -10.69
CA LYS A 179 -6.28 -10.37 -10.50
C LYS A 179 -6.98 -9.28 -11.30
N GLU A 180 -6.50 -8.04 -11.15
CA GLU A 180 -7.09 -6.87 -11.79
C GLU A 180 -6.09 -5.72 -11.80
N ALA A 181 -6.19 -4.84 -12.80
CA ALA A 181 -5.48 -3.58 -12.84
C ALA A 181 -6.40 -2.49 -13.41
N GLN A 182 -6.27 -1.27 -12.91
CA GLN A 182 -6.97 -0.09 -13.45
C GLN A 182 -6.05 1.12 -13.50
N LEU A 183 -6.19 1.92 -14.56
CA LEU A 183 -5.44 3.16 -14.72
C LEU A 183 -6.28 4.33 -14.19
N ILE A 184 -5.71 5.09 -13.27
CA ILE A 184 -6.35 6.24 -12.64
C ILE A 184 -5.60 7.50 -13.05
N ASP A 185 -6.34 8.48 -13.53
CA ASP A 185 -5.83 9.83 -13.74
C ASP A 185 -6.10 10.66 -12.47
N LEU A 186 -5.04 11.06 -11.77
CA LEU A 186 -5.15 11.84 -10.54
C LEU A 186 -5.65 13.27 -10.81
N ASP A 187 -5.59 13.75 -12.05
CA ASP A 187 -6.04 15.11 -12.36
C ASP A 187 -7.56 15.23 -12.52
N VAL A 188 -8.27 14.11 -12.69
CA VAL A 188 -9.73 14.08 -12.90
C VAL A 188 -10.53 13.59 -11.69
N LEU A 189 -9.85 13.15 -10.62
CA LEU A 189 -10.53 12.73 -9.38
C LEU A 189 -11.23 13.93 -8.73
N ASP A 190 -12.32 13.63 -8.02
CA ASP A 190 -13.00 14.59 -7.16
C ASP A 190 -12.19 14.81 -5.86
N TYR A 191 -11.82 16.07 -5.63
CA TYR A 191 -11.06 16.57 -4.47
C TYR A 191 -11.90 17.51 -3.58
N SER A 192 -13.21 17.65 -3.84
CA SER A 192 -14.10 18.62 -3.17
C SER A 192 -13.96 18.60 -1.66
N ARG A 193 -13.88 17.42 -1.04
CA ARG A 193 -13.72 17.28 0.42
C ARG A 193 -12.43 17.86 0.97
N LEU A 194 -11.34 17.82 0.21
CA LEU A 194 -10.08 18.46 0.58
C LEU A 194 -10.14 19.98 0.36
N GLU A 195 -10.82 20.43 -0.68
CA GLU A 195 -10.99 21.85 -1.02
C GLU A 195 -11.92 22.59 -0.06
N GLU A 196 -12.99 21.92 0.41
CA GLU A 196 -13.99 22.47 1.32
C GLU A 196 -13.55 22.48 2.79
N SER A 197 -12.48 21.76 3.13
CA SER A 197 -12.01 21.61 4.51
C SER A 197 -10.93 22.64 4.83
N GLU A 198 -11.06 23.32 5.97
CA GLU A 198 -10.07 24.29 6.46
C GLU A 198 -8.88 23.64 7.18
N HIS A 199 -9.04 22.38 7.63
CA HIS A 199 -8.05 21.68 8.42
C HIS A 199 -7.79 20.29 7.83
N HIS A 200 -6.53 19.90 7.81
CA HIS A 200 -6.14 18.59 7.32
C HIS A 200 -5.13 17.92 8.26
N GLU A 201 -5.11 16.61 8.19
CA GLU A 201 -4.09 15.76 8.77
C GLU A 201 -3.40 14.96 7.66
N LEU A 202 -2.21 14.45 7.96
CA LEU A 202 -1.43 13.58 7.10
C LEU A 202 -1.37 12.21 7.73
N GLU A 203 -1.94 11.20 7.08
CA GLU A 203 -1.76 9.79 7.42
C GLU A 203 -0.56 9.25 6.64
N LEU A 204 0.49 8.80 7.34
CA LEU A 204 1.65 8.17 6.70
C LEU A 204 1.29 6.74 6.29
N VAL A 205 1.08 6.51 4.99
CA VAL A 205 0.71 5.18 4.47
C VAL A 205 1.93 4.27 4.41
N THR A 206 3.09 4.84 4.08
CA THR A 206 4.38 4.13 4.09
C THR A 206 5.44 4.95 4.84
N PRO A 207 6.53 4.32 5.31
CA PRO A 207 7.52 5.03 6.10
C PRO A 207 8.18 6.16 5.30
N PHE A 208 8.45 7.30 5.94
CA PHE A 208 9.13 8.44 5.33
C PHE A 208 10.62 8.44 5.69
N VAL A 209 11.51 8.41 4.69
CA VAL A 209 12.96 8.28 4.93
C VAL A 209 13.58 9.62 5.34
N LEU A 210 14.20 9.65 6.52
CA LEU A 210 15.00 10.77 7.03
C LEU A 210 16.46 10.64 6.63
N GLN A 211 17.02 9.43 6.73
CA GLN A 211 18.42 9.17 6.43
C GLN A 211 18.57 7.78 5.83
N SER A 212 19.55 7.61 4.93
CA SER A 212 19.86 6.33 4.32
C SER A 212 21.37 6.13 4.16
N THR A 213 21.81 4.88 4.20
CA THR A 213 23.19 4.51 3.84
C THR A 213 23.36 4.33 2.33
N TYR A 214 22.31 4.51 1.53
CA TYR A 214 22.36 4.44 0.08
C TYR A 214 23.17 5.62 -0.50
N PRO A 215 24.08 5.39 -1.48
CA PRO A 215 24.94 6.44 -2.03
C PRO A 215 24.15 7.62 -2.61
N GLY A 216 24.68 8.83 -2.44
CA GLY A 216 24.09 10.05 -3.00
C GLY A 216 22.79 10.50 -2.33
N THR A 217 22.52 10.03 -1.12
CA THR A 217 21.36 10.46 -0.32
C THR A 217 21.77 11.50 0.72
N ASN A 218 20.87 12.43 1.01
CA ASN A 218 21.06 13.46 2.03
C ASN A 218 20.21 13.13 3.26
N VAL A 219 20.64 13.64 4.42
CA VAL A 219 19.78 13.69 5.61
C VAL A 219 18.68 14.72 5.36
N VAL A 220 17.44 14.33 5.64
CA VAL A 220 16.25 15.14 5.47
C VAL A 220 15.61 15.32 6.85
N ASN A 221 15.16 16.54 7.15
CA ASN A 221 14.40 16.82 8.36
C ASN A 221 12.92 16.44 8.18
N VAL A 222 12.16 16.42 9.29
CA VAL A 222 10.70 16.40 9.21
C VAL A 222 10.24 17.59 8.35
N PRO A 223 9.37 17.39 7.34
CA PRO A 223 8.93 18.50 6.50
C PRO A 223 8.26 19.60 7.32
N TRP A 224 8.60 20.86 7.05
CA TRP A 224 8.13 22.02 7.84
C TRP A 224 6.60 22.20 7.87
N TRP A 225 5.90 21.61 6.91
CA TRP A 225 4.43 21.64 6.80
C TRP A 225 3.77 20.46 7.53
N TRP A 226 4.53 19.71 8.34
CA TRP A 226 4.01 18.74 9.30
C TRP A 226 3.95 19.43 10.66
N THR A 227 2.78 19.43 11.28
CA THR A 227 2.60 19.96 12.65
C THR A 227 3.06 18.92 13.67
N ALA A 228 4.35 18.57 13.63
CA ALA A 228 5.00 17.66 14.56
C ALA A 228 6.52 17.87 14.53
N ASP A 229 7.14 17.82 15.71
CA ASP A 229 8.59 17.77 15.85
C ASP A 229 9.10 16.32 15.79
N ARG A 230 10.41 16.15 15.51
CA ARG A 230 11.00 14.82 15.30
C ARG A 230 10.85 13.89 16.50
N ASP A 231 10.93 14.44 17.71
CA ASP A 231 10.84 13.72 18.98
C ASP A 231 9.41 13.28 19.34
N GLU A 232 8.40 13.87 18.69
CA GLU A 232 6.99 13.47 18.82
C GLU A 232 6.64 12.28 17.91
N LEU A 233 7.51 11.95 16.95
CA LEU A 233 7.25 10.97 15.91
C LEU A 233 7.91 9.62 16.21
N ARG A 234 7.15 8.54 16.02
CA ARG A 234 7.72 7.19 16.06
C ARG A 234 8.67 7.01 14.89
N THR A 235 9.92 6.68 15.20
CA THR A 235 10.92 6.33 14.19
C THR A 235 11.11 4.83 14.12
N ARG A 236 11.61 4.36 12.97
CA ARG A 236 11.94 2.96 12.71
C ARG A 236 13.20 2.88 11.87
N SER A 237 13.99 1.82 12.09
CA SER A 237 15.05 1.46 11.15
C SER A 237 14.53 0.43 10.16
N GLU A 238 14.65 0.76 8.88
CA GLU A 238 14.28 -0.09 7.75
C GLU A 238 15.51 -0.55 6.99
N LYS A 239 15.34 -1.61 6.20
CA LYS A 239 16.36 -2.07 5.25
C LYS A 239 15.76 -2.33 3.89
N PHE A 240 16.50 -2.01 2.84
CA PHE A 240 16.18 -2.45 1.50
C PHE A 240 17.43 -2.98 0.80
N LEU A 241 17.22 -3.86 -0.17
CA LEU A 241 18.26 -4.52 -0.93
C LEU A 241 18.34 -3.90 -2.33
N GLU A 242 19.50 -3.43 -2.74
CA GLU A 242 19.73 -3.00 -4.12
C GLU A 242 21.05 -3.60 -4.62
N SER A 243 20.99 -4.25 -5.79
CA SER A 243 22.16 -4.91 -6.40
C SER A 243 22.92 -5.87 -5.45
N GLY A 244 22.18 -6.59 -4.60
CA GLY A 244 22.75 -7.53 -3.63
C GLY A 244 23.36 -6.89 -2.38
N THR A 245 23.25 -5.56 -2.22
CA THR A 245 23.74 -4.82 -1.05
C THR A 245 22.58 -4.34 -0.19
N ASP A 246 22.68 -4.57 1.12
CA ASP A 246 21.72 -4.08 2.11
C ASP A 246 22.02 -2.62 2.46
N TYR A 247 21.02 -1.76 2.32
CA TYR A 247 21.06 -0.37 2.75
C TYR A 247 20.10 -0.15 3.90
N ARG A 248 20.55 0.59 4.93
CA ARG A 248 19.75 0.93 6.10
C ARG A 248 19.13 2.30 5.91
N CYS A 249 17.88 2.44 6.33
CA CYS A 249 17.17 3.70 6.40
C CYS A 249 16.73 3.98 7.83
N GLU A 250 16.83 5.23 8.26
CA GLU A 250 16.07 5.75 9.39
C GLU A 250 14.83 6.43 8.84
N THR A 251 13.66 6.07 9.36
CA THR A 251 12.37 6.52 8.84
C THR A 251 11.46 7.03 9.95
N ILE A 252 10.60 7.99 9.64
CA ILE A 252 9.35 8.16 10.37
C ILE A 252 8.43 7.01 9.98
N ASP A 253 7.92 6.29 10.97
CA ASP A 253 7.16 5.07 10.73
C ASP A 253 5.76 5.35 10.17
N HIS A 254 5.23 4.40 9.41
CA HIS A 254 3.88 4.44 8.84
C HIS A 254 2.78 4.20 9.89
N GLY A 255 1.53 4.47 9.52
CA GLY A 255 0.35 4.34 10.37
C GLY A 255 0.19 5.44 11.42
N GLN A 256 1.04 6.47 11.37
CA GLN A 256 0.94 7.66 12.21
C GLN A 256 0.19 8.76 11.49
N THR A 257 -0.44 9.64 12.27
CA THR A 257 -1.14 10.82 11.76
C THR A 257 -0.51 12.07 12.38
N VAL A 258 -0.29 13.10 11.56
CA VAL A 258 0.25 14.39 11.97
C VAL A 258 -0.59 15.53 11.39
N GLY A 259 -0.56 16.73 12.00
CA GLY A 259 -1.25 17.88 11.42
C GLY A 259 -0.62 18.34 10.11
N TYR A 260 -1.43 18.89 9.21
CA TYR A 260 -0.97 19.54 7.99
C TYR A 260 -0.98 21.06 8.16
N ALA A 261 0.19 21.69 7.98
CA ALA A 261 0.37 23.14 8.06
C ALA A 261 0.61 23.82 6.70
N GLY A 262 0.47 23.07 5.60
CA GLY A 262 0.57 23.62 4.25
C GLY A 262 -0.72 24.29 3.79
N ASP A 263 -0.65 25.00 2.67
CA ASP A 263 -1.74 25.76 2.05
C ASP A 263 -2.23 25.15 0.72
N ARG A 264 -1.69 23.98 0.35
CA ARG A 264 -1.90 23.31 -0.95
C ARG A 264 -2.28 21.84 -0.76
N PRO A 265 -3.44 21.56 -0.14
CA PRO A 265 -3.82 20.20 0.25
C PRO A 265 -4.00 19.28 -0.96
N VAL A 266 -4.57 19.77 -2.07
CA VAL A 266 -4.79 18.96 -3.29
C VAL A 266 -3.48 18.61 -3.98
N GLU A 267 -2.56 19.56 -4.14
CA GLU A 267 -1.26 19.26 -4.73
C GLU A 267 -0.43 18.35 -3.81
N THR A 268 -0.54 18.54 -2.49
CA THR A 268 0.08 17.66 -1.49
C THR A 268 -0.50 16.25 -1.57
N ALA A 269 -1.82 16.10 -1.74
CA ALA A 269 -2.49 14.82 -1.90
C ALA A 269 -2.01 14.07 -3.16
N LYS A 270 -1.91 14.76 -4.30
CA LYS A 270 -1.37 14.19 -5.55
C LYS A 270 0.10 13.80 -5.44
N ALA A 271 0.91 14.64 -4.78
CA ALA A 271 2.31 14.32 -4.49
C ALA A 271 2.42 13.18 -3.49
N GLY A 272 1.55 13.10 -2.49
CA GLY A 272 1.56 12.07 -1.47
C GLY A 272 1.34 10.66 -2.02
N VAL A 273 0.54 10.52 -3.08
CA VAL A 273 0.31 9.23 -3.75
C VAL A 273 1.50 8.80 -4.62
N THR A 274 2.28 9.76 -5.14
CA THR A 274 3.28 9.48 -6.20
C THR A 274 4.72 9.74 -5.78
N ARG A 275 5.03 10.70 -4.91
CA ARG A 275 6.39 11.21 -4.72
C ARG A 275 6.52 12.02 -3.42
N MET A 276 7.06 11.42 -2.37
CA MET A 276 7.69 12.19 -1.30
C MET A 276 8.99 11.54 -0.82
N GLY A 277 10.04 12.34 -0.71
CA GLY A 277 11.32 11.90 -0.15
C GLY A 277 12.24 11.14 -1.12
N THR A 278 13.45 10.85 -0.63
CA THR A 278 14.60 10.36 -1.41
C THR A 278 14.47 8.93 -1.93
N HIS A 279 13.58 8.13 -1.35
CA HIS A 279 13.38 6.71 -1.68
C HIS A 279 11.97 6.41 -2.17
N SER A 280 11.25 7.42 -2.65
CA SER A 280 9.89 7.27 -3.21
C SER A 280 9.81 6.23 -4.32
N LYS A 281 10.85 6.10 -5.16
CA LYS A 281 10.95 5.05 -6.18
C LYS A 281 10.85 3.61 -5.67
N PHE A 282 11.17 3.41 -4.39
CA PHE A 282 11.14 2.12 -3.70
C PHE A 282 9.90 1.96 -2.78
N GLY A 283 8.95 2.89 -2.91
CA GLY A 283 7.65 2.86 -2.24
C GLY A 283 7.58 3.61 -0.93
N PHE A 284 8.65 4.26 -0.49
CA PHE A 284 8.65 5.06 0.75
C PHE A 284 7.96 6.42 0.56
N GLY A 285 7.46 7.00 1.65
CA GLY A 285 6.96 8.36 1.68
C GLY A 285 5.55 8.56 1.09
N GLU A 286 4.81 7.50 0.83
CA GLU A 286 3.39 7.64 0.52
C GLU A 286 2.62 8.20 1.72
N ILE A 287 1.89 9.29 1.49
CA ILE A 287 1.05 9.95 2.49
C ILE A 287 -0.35 10.18 1.92
N ARG A 288 -1.32 10.16 2.83
CA ARG A 288 -2.70 10.55 2.56
C ARG A 288 -3.00 11.86 3.28
N VAL A 289 -3.55 12.83 2.56
CA VAL A 289 -4.12 14.04 3.17
C VAL A 289 -5.56 13.74 3.57
N VAL A 290 -5.94 13.98 4.81
CA VAL A 290 -7.27 13.67 5.34
C VAL A 290 -7.91 14.98 5.80
N PRO A 291 -9.09 15.36 5.29
CA PRO A 291 -9.80 16.52 5.82
C PRO A 291 -10.29 16.22 7.24
N THR A 292 -10.11 17.17 8.16
CA THR A 292 -10.57 17.04 9.54
C THR A 292 -11.57 18.13 9.89
N PRO A 293 -12.55 17.84 10.77
CA PRO A 293 -13.37 18.88 11.36
C PRO A 293 -12.49 19.80 12.21
N ASP A 294 -12.92 21.05 12.40
CA ASP A 294 -12.21 22.06 13.20
C ASP A 294 -11.72 21.44 14.53
N PRO A 295 -10.41 21.51 14.84
CA PRO A 295 -9.84 20.94 16.06
C PRO A 295 -10.47 21.47 17.35
N GLN A 296 -11.22 22.58 17.31
CA GLN A 296 -12.02 23.07 18.45
C GLN A 296 -13.30 22.27 18.72
N ILE A 297 -13.71 21.39 17.81
CA ILE A 297 -14.89 20.52 17.96
C ILE A 297 -14.41 19.08 18.25
N LYS A 298 -13.66 18.90 19.34
CA LYS A 298 -13.57 17.59 20.01
C LYS A 298 -14.55 17.59 21.18
N LYS A 299 -15.70 16.93 21.02
CA LYS A 299 -16.60 16.57 22.13
C LYS A 299 -16.15 15.26 22.76
#